data_AF-D2PZM6-F1
#
_entry.id   AF-D2PZM6-F1
#
_cell.length_a   1.000
_cell.length_b   1.000
_cell.length_c   1.000
_cell.angle_alpha   90.00
_cell.angle_beta   90.00
_cell.angle_gamma   90.00
#
_symmetry.space_group_name_H-M   'P 1'
#
loop_
_entity.id
_entity.type
_entity.pdbx_description
1 polymer ?
#
loop_
_entity_poly.entity_id
_entity_poly.type
_entity_poly.pdbx_seq_one_letter_code
_entity_poly.pdbx_strand_id
1 'polypeptide(L)'
;MLSPTVFDEQKREICESGPPSDGDNLLGMEVDFLALLSDTTYADQPHELWDDAVVQRNERGEWLIDAAATAKPGVTAAQVEAALSTAWTQHLRYQYREAHTLRTEPASVTLQAVTQMDPADLWVTARVRVNLSSPV
;
A
#
# COMPACT_ATOMS: atom_id res chain seq x y z
N MET A 1 1.33 -8.57 -10.11
CA MET A 1 0.01 -7.89 -10.06
C MET A 1 -1.08 -8.90 -10.39
N LEU A 2 -2.03 -9.08 -9.47
CA LEU A 2 -3.16 -9.99 -9.62
C LEU A 2 -4.36 -9.28 -10.25
N SER A 3 -5.26 -10.05 -10.89
CA SER A 3 -6.58 -9.52 -11.20
C SER A 3 -7.36 -9.22 -9.92
N PRO A 4 -8.33 -8.28 -9.92
CA PRO A 4 -9.08 -7.94 -8.71
C PRO A 4 -9.74 -9.15 -8.05
N THR A 5 -10.36 -10.04 -8.84
CA THR A 5 -11.02 -11.25 -8.31
C THR A 5 -10.05 -12.20 -7.62
N VAL A 6 -8.86 -12.42 -8.21
CA VAL A 6 -7.84 -13.30 -7.60
C VAL A 6 -7.25 -12.67 -6.34
N PHE A 7 -7.09 -11.34 -6.34
CA PHE A 7 -6.65 -10.60 -5.15
C PHE A 7 -7.67 -10.73 -4.02
N ASP A 8 -8.96 -10.55 -4.29
CA ASP A 8 -10.01 -10.66 -3.26
C ASP A 8 -10.06 -12.07 -2.65
N GLU A 9 -9.88 -13.11 -3.46
CA GLU A 9 -9.78 -14.50 -3.00
C GLU A 9 -8.57 -14.69 -2.07
N GLN A 10 -7.37 -14.24 -2.47
CA GLN A 10 -6.16 -14.38 -1.66
C GLN A 10 -6.21 -13.54 -0.38
N LYS A 11 -6.77 -12.32 -0.45
CA LYS A 11 -7.01 -11.49 0.73
C LYS A 11 -7.91 -12.20 1.72
N ARG A 12 -9.02 -12.78 1.25
CA ARG A 12 -9.92 -13.55 2.11
C ARG A 12 -9.20 -14.74 2.76
N GLU A 13 -8.46 -15.53 1.98
CA GLU A 13 -7.70 -16.67 2.51
C GLU A 13 -6.67 -16.28 3.57
N ILE A 14 -5.94 -15.18 3.36
CA ILE A 14 -4.97 -14.68 4.35
C ILE A 14 -5.70 -14.20 5.60
N CYS A 15 -6.77 -13.41 5.44
CA CYS A 15 -7.54 -12.88 6.58
C CYS A 15 -8.25 -13.98 7.40
N GLU A 16 -8.65 -15.09 6.77
CA GLU A 16 -9.24 -16.25 7.43
C GLU A 16 -8.19 -17.12 8.18
N SER A 17 -6.90 -16.98 7.84
CA SER A 17 -5.85 -17.84 8.38
C SER A 17 -5.35 -17.45 9.77
N GLY A 18 -5.55 -16.21 10.20
CA GLY A 18 -5.03 -15.68 11.47
C GLY A 18 -5.71 -14.37 11.89
N PRO A 19 -5.32 -13.78 13.03
CA PRO A 19 -5.86 -12.50 13.49
C PRO A 19 -5.30 -11.30 12.70
N PRO A 20 -6.02 -10.17 12.63
CA PRO A 20 -5.43 -8.91 12.14
C PRO A 20 -4.31 -8.42 13.07
N SER A 21 -3.30 -7.77 12.52
CA SER A 21 -2.35 -6.98 13.30
C SER A 21 -3.06 -5.87 14.08
N ASP A 22 -2.59 -5.63 15.30
CA ASP A 22 -3.10 -4.60 16.20
C ASP A 22 -1.97 -3.82 16.87
N GLY A 23 -2.34 -2.74 17.58
CA GLY A 23 -1.47 -2.03 18.50
C GLY A 23 -0.09 -1.68 17.94
N ASP A 24 0.95 -2.23 18.59
CA ASP A 24 2.35 -1.95 18.30
C ASP A 24 2.81 -2.51 16.95
N ASN A 25 2.33 -3.69 16.55
CA ASN A 25 2.71 -4.29 15.27
C ASN A 25 2.17 -3.48 14.09
N LEU A 26 0.95 -2.94 14.23
CA LEU A 26 0.37 -2.05 13.23
C LEU A 26 1.02 -0.67 13.23
N LEU A 27 1.49 -0.19 14.38
CA LEU A 27 2.24 1.07 14.49
C LEU A 27 3.58 1.01 13.73
N GLY A 28 4.32 -0.10 13.84
CA GLY A 28 5.57 -0.27 13.07
C GLY A 28 5.34 -0.14 11.56
N MET A 29 4.30 -0.79 11.06
CA MET A 29 3.95 -0.71 9.63
C MET A 29 3.46 0.68 9.22
N GLU A 30 2.69 1.39 10.06
CA GLU A 30 2.33 2.79 9.81
C GLU A 30 3.58 3.68 9.64
N VAL A 31 4.59 3.51 10.49
CA VAL A 31 5.86 4.24 10.39
C VAL A 31 6.58 3.93 9.09
N ASP A 32 6.62 2.66 8.67
CA ASP A 32 7.25 2.26 7.41
C ASP A 32 6.53 2.91 6.21
N PHE A 33 5.18 2.92 6.20
CA PHE A 33 4.40 3.61 5.17
C PHE A 33 4.65 5.11 5.17
N LEU A 34 4.68 5.76 6.34
CA LEU A 34 4.97 7.19 6.47
C LEU A 34 6.35 7.53 5.93
N ALA A 35 7.38 6.76 6.32
CA ALA A 35 8.74 6.95 5.87
C ALA A 35 8.86 6.80 4.35
N LEU A 36 8.31 5.72 3.78
CA LEU A 36 8.45 5.44 2.35
C LEU A 36 7.62 6.37 1.46
N LEU A 37 6.47 6.84 1.95
CA LEU A 37 5.61 7.73 1.17
C LEU A 37 5.98 9.22 1.34
N SER A 38 6.60 9.61 2.45
CA SER A 38 6.76 11.03 2.82
C SER A 38 8.20 11.50 3.04
N ASP A 39 9.16 10.60 3.28
CA ASP A 39 10.49 11.00 3.73
C ASP A 39 11.50 11.10 2.58
N THR A 40 11.95 12.33 2.32
CA THR A 40 13.00 12.69 1.35
C THR A 40 14.37 12.07 1.65
N THR A 41 14.58 11.55 2.86
CA THR A 41 15.82 10.88 3.26
C THR A 41 15.99 9.52 2.58
N TYR A 42 14.89 8.91 2.13
CA TYR A 42 14.90 7.73 1.25
C TYR A 42 15.00 8.18 -0.22
N ALA A 43 16.11 8.85 -0.54
CA ALA A 43 16.37 9.57 -1.79
C ALA A 43 16.30 8.71 -3.09
N ASP A 44 16.33 7.38 -2.97
CA ASP A 44 16.27 6.45 -4.12
C ASP A 44 14.88 5.82 -4.34
N GLN A 45 13.86 6.34 -3.66
CA GLN A 45 12.51 5.77 -3.56
C GLN A 45 11.42 6.76 -4.03
N PRO A 46 10.17 6.33 -4.31
CA PRO A 46 9.23 7.08 -5.16
C PRO A 46 8.64 8.40 -4.62
N HIS A 47 9.18 8.98 -3.54
CA HIS A 47 8.81 10.30 -3.02
C HIS A 47 9.04 11.44 -4.04
N GLU A 48 9.81 11.20 -5.10
CA GLU A 48 9.91 12.15 -6.22
C GLU A 48 8.60 12.29 -7.00
N LEU A 49 7.72 11.30 -6.96
CA LEU A 49 6.54 11.22 -7.83
C LEU A 49 5.25 11.79 -7.21
N TRP A 50 5.20 12.00 -5.90
CA TRP A 50 4.02 12.49 -5.21
C TRP A 50 4.38 13.38 -4.04
N ASP A 51 3.39 14.13 -3.56
CA ASP A 51 3.43 15.00 -2.39
C ASP A 51 2.21 14.70 -1.48
N ASP A 52 2.17 15.37 -0.33
CA ASP A 52 1.04 15.37 0.61
C ASP A 52 0.61 13.96 1.05
N ALA A 53 1.58 13.09 1.29
CA ALA A 53 1.32 11.75 1.78
C ALA A 53 0.73 11.79 3.20
N VAL A 54 -0.39 11.09 3.38
CA VAL A 54 -1.07 10.89 4.66
C VAL A 54 -1.29 9.40 4.84
N VAL A 55 -0.98 8.88 6.03
CA VAL A 55 -1.20 7.48 6.40
C VAL A 55 -2.06 7.45 7.65
N GLN A 56 -3.03 6.54 7.68
CA GLN A 56 -3.93 6.35 8.80
C GLN A 56 -4.08 4.87 9.12
N ARG A 57 -4.03 4.55 10.41
CA ARG A 57 -4.43 3.23 10.91
C ARG A 57 -5.93 3.15 11.14
N ASN A 58 -6.51 2.01 10.80
CA ASN A 58 -7.90 1.69 11.07
C ASN A 58 -8.05 0.23 11.52
N GLU A 59 -7.83 -0.03 12.81
CA GLU A 59 -7.85 -1.36 13.43
C GLU A 59 -9.18 -2.12 13.28
N ARG A 60 -10.27 -1.43 12.90
CA ARG A 60 -11.61 -2.02 12.71
C ARG A 60 -12.09 -1.96 11.26
N GLY A 61 -11.25 -1.44 10.37
CA GLY A 61 -11.56 -1.27 8.96
C GLY A 61 -11.23 -2.51 8.15
N GLU A 62 -11.74 -2.53 6.92
CA GLU A 62 -11.32 -3.49 5.90
C GLU A 62 -9.82 -3.33 5.55
N TRP A 63 -9.32 -2.10 5.63
CA TRP A 63 -7.94 -1.71 5.37
C TRP A 63 -7.35 -1.22 6.69
N LEU A 64 -6.44 -1.99 7.26
CA LEU A 64 -5.80 -1.63 8.53
C LEU A 64 -4.86 -0.44 8.36
N ILE A 65 -4.26 -0.30 7.18
CA ILE A 65 -3.53 0.89 6.74
C ILE A 65 -4.27 1.51 5.55
N ASP A 66 -4.59 2.78 5.64
CA ASP A 66 -5.13 3.58 4.54
C ASP A 66 -4.21 4.78 4.32
N ALA A 67 -3.67 4.90 3.11
CA ALA A 67 -2.75 5.95 2.75
C ALA A 67 -3.23 6.69 1.50
N ALA A 68 -2.97 7.99 1.46
CA ALA A 68 -3.28 8.83 0.33
C ALA A 68 -2.11 9.75 0.02
N ALA A 69 -1.90 10.06 -1.26
CA ALA A 69 -0.94 11.06 -1.73
C ALA A 69 -1.44 11.70 -3.03
N THR A 70 -0.76 12.75 -3.48
CA THR A 70 -1.05 13.43 -4.76
C THR A 70 0.17 13.37 -5.66
N ALA A 71 0.03 12.78 -6.85
CA ALA A 71 1.11 12.72 -7.82
C ALA A 71 1.51 14.13 -8.28
N LYS A 72 2.80 14.38 -8.45
CA LYS A 72 3.32 15.66 -8.94
C LYS A 72 2.89 15.93 -10.39
N PRO A 73 2.85 17.20 -10.83
CA PRO A 73 2.53 17.53 -12.21
C PRO A 73 3.44 16.80 -13.20
N GLY A 74 2.85 16.25 -14.27
CA GLY A 74 3.58 15.50 -15.31
C GLY A 74 3.88 14.03 -14.97
N VAL A 75 3.61 13.59 -13.74
CA VAL A 75 3.72 12.17 -13.37
C VAL A 75 2.56 11.38 -13.96
N THR A 76 2.90 10.30 -14.65
CA THR A 76 1.93 9.43 -15.33
C THR A 76 1.41 8.32 -14.41
N ALA A 77 0.22 7.79 -14.71
CA ALA A 77 -0.34 6.64 -14.00
C ALA A 77 0.64 5.44 -13.98
N ALA A 78 1.33 5.17 -15.09
CA ALA A 78 2.29 4.07 -15.20
C ALA A 78 3.50 4.24 -14.26
N GLN A 79 3.99 5.47 -14.07
CA GLN A 79 5.06 5.76 -13.11
C GLN A 79 4.59 5.50 -11.67
N VAL A 80 3.37 5.93 -11.35
CA VAL A 80 2.76 5.69 -10.03
C VAL A 80 2.54 4.20 -9.77
N GLU A 81 2.02 3.45 -10.75
CA GLU A 81 1.85 1.99 -10.66
C GLU A 81 3.18 1.30 -10.37
N ALA A 82 4.22 1.61 -11.14
CA ALA A 82 5.55 1.03 -10.97
C ALA A 82 6.15 1.35 -9.59
N ALA A 83 5.98 2.58 -9.14
CA ALA A 83 6.43 3.06 -7.84
C ALA A 83 5.73 2.35 -6.68
N LEU A 84 4.39 2.30 -6.69
CA LEU A 84 3.62 1.62 -5.65
C LEU A 84 3.91 0.11 -5.60
N SER A 85 4.02 -0.53 -6.77
CA SER A 85 4.40 -1.94 -6.87
C SER A 85 5.79 -2.20 -6.28
N THR A 86 6.76 -1.35 -6.60
CA THR A 86 8.13 -1.45 -6.06
C THR A 86 8.14 -1.23 -4.55
N ALA A 87 7.49 -0.16 -4.06
CA ALA A 87 7.40 0.15 -2.64
C ALA A 87 6.81 -1.02 -1.84
N TRP A 88 5.71 -1.61 -2.34
CA TRP A 88 5.10 -2.77 -1.72
C TRP A 88 6.04 -3.99 -1.69
N THR A 89 6.53 -4.39 -2.86
CA THR A 89 7.25 -5.65 -3.03
C THR A 89 8.63 -5.68 -2.39
N GLN A 90 9.27 -4.51 -2.25
CA GLN A 90 10.63 -4.40 -1.73
C GLN A 90 10.69 -3.94 -0.27
N HIS A 91 9.70 -3.19 0.21
CA HIS A 91 9.85 -2.48 1.48
C HIS A 91 8.70 -2.67 2.48
N LEU A 92 7.46 -2.86 2.03
CA LEU A 92 6.28 -2.83 2.92
C LEU A 92 5.66 -4.19 3.23
N ARG A 93 5.94 -5.22 2.43
CA ARG A 93 5.37 -6.55 2.64
C ARG A 93 6.12 -7.35 3.70
N TYR A 94 5.41 -8.22 4.42
CA TYR A 94 6.03 -9.32 5.12
C TYR A 94 6.44 -10.44 4.14
N GLN A 95 7.38 -11.29 4.59
CA GLN A 95 8.02 -12.25 3.69
C GLN A 95 7.24 -13.54 3.49
N TYR A 96 6.35 -13.92 4.42
CA TYR A 96 5.67 -15.22 4.38
C TYR A 96 4.61 -15.32 3.30
N ARG A 97 3.55 -14.50 3.38
CA ARG A 97 2.51 -14.40 2.33
C ARG A 97 2.19 -12.96 2.02
N GLU A 98 1.93 -12.68 0.76
CA GLU A 98 1.50 -11.37 0.29
C GLU A 98 0.62 -11.52 -0.94
N ALA A 99 -0.27 -10.55 -1.13
CA ALA A 99 -0.96 -10.34 -2.38
C ALA A 99 -1.18 -8.84 -2.58
N HIS A 100 -1.10 -8.39 -3.82
CA HIS A 100 -1.47 -7.02 -4.16
C HIS A 100 -2.05 -6.91 -5.58
N THR A 101 -2.87 -5.88 -5.76
CA THR A 101 -3.40 -5.45 -7.05
C THR A 101 -3.33 -3.93 -7.17
N LEU A 102 -3.20 -3.43 -8.41
CA LEU A 102 -3.30 -2.02 -8.72
C LEU A 102 -4.54 -1.79 -9.57
N ARG A 103 -5.27 -0.73 -9.23
CA ARG A 103 -6.40 -0.25 -9.99
C ARG A 103 -6.13 1.18 -10.45
N THR A 104 -6.06 1.36 -11.76
CA THR A 104 -5.94 2.67 -12.38
C THR A 104 -7.30 3.18 -12.82
N GLU A 105 -7.60 4.38 -12.37
CA GLU A 105 -8.78 5.17 -12.70
C GLU A 105 -8.32 6.48 -13.37
N PRO A 106 -9.20 7.21 -14.08
CA PRO A 106 -8.80 8.42 -14.80
C PRO A 106 -8.08 9.47 -13.94
N ALA A 107 -8.38 9.53 -12.64
CA ALA A 107 -7.85 10.53 -11.72
C ALA A 107 -7.02 9.93 -10.57
N SER A 108 -6.78 8.62 -10.54
CA SER A 108 -6.01 8.01 -9.45
C SER A 108 -5.49 6.62 -9.78
N VAL A 109 -4.39 6.25 -9.14
CA VAL A 109 -3.91 4.87 -9.05
C VAL A 109 -4.07 4.41 -7.61
N THR A 110 -4.66 3.23 -7.41
CA THR A 110 -4.86 2.64 -6.08
C THR A 110 -4.16 1.30 -5.99
N LEU A 111 -3.24 1.17 -5.02
CA LEU A 111 -2.72 -0.10 -4.55
C LEU A 111 -3.67 -0.65 -3.48
N GLN A 112 -4.03 -1.92 -3.64
CA GLN A 112 -4.66 -2.73 -2.59
C GLN A 112 -3.74 -3.90 -2.29
N ALA A 113 -3.47 -4.13 -1.02
CA ALA A 113 -2.49 -5.11 -0.61
C ALA A 113 -2.88 -5.82 0.70
N VAL A 114 -2.33 -7.00 0.89
CA VAL A 114 -2.45 -7.82 2.09
C VAL A 114 -1.15 -8.59 2.29
N THR A 115 -0.70 -8.72 3.54
CA THR A 115 0.47 -9.51 3.87
C THR A 115 0.33 -10.18 5.23
N GLN A 116 1.07 -11.26 5.45
CA GLN A 116 1.05 -12.05 6.68
C GLN A 116 2.49 -12.35 7.10
N MET A 117 2.76 -12.25 8.41
CA MET A 117 4.11 -12.40 8.97
C MET A 117 4.58 -13.86 8.98
N ASP A 118 3.69 -14.79 9.35
CA ASP A 118 3.99 -16.22 9.53
C ASP A 118 2.71 -17.09 9.40
N PRO A 119 2.82 -18.44 9.34
CA PRO A 119 1.65 -19.32 9.26
C PRO A 119 0.67 -19.11 10.41
N ALA A 120 -0.58 -18.78 10.08
CA ALA A 120 -1.65 -18.47 11.03
C ALA A 120 -1.37 -17.29 11.98
N ASP A 121 -0.39 -16.47 11.64
CA ASP A 121 0.00 -15.29 12.40
C ASP A 121 -0.69 -14.03 11.84
N LEU A 122 -0.34 -12.88 12.43
CA LEU A 122 -0.89 -11.57 12.15
C LEU A 122 -0.78 -11.21 10.66
N TRP A 123 -1.87 -10.64 10.15
CA TRP A 123 -1.94 -10.08 8.81
C TRP A 123 -2.24 -8.58 8.83
N VAL A 124 -1.82 -7.89 7.77
CA VAL A 124 -2.10 -6.48 7.52
C VAL A 124 -2.71 -6.32 6.15
N THR A 125 -3.80 -5.56 6.07
CA THR A 125 -4.35 -5.05 4.80
C THR A 125 -4.00 -3.57 4.64
N ALA A 126 -3.60 -3.19 3.42
CA ALA A 126 -3.23 -1.82 3.10
C ALA A 126 -3.93 -1.33 1.83
N ARG A 127 -4.31 -0.06 1.83
CA ARG A 127 -4.76 0.66 0.64
C ARG A 127 -3.94 1.93 0.50
N VAL A 128 -3.39 2.16 -0.70
CA VAL A 128 -2.68 3.41 -1.02
C VAL A 128 -3.31 4.01 -2.25
N ARG A 129 -3.87 5.22 -2.12
CA ARG A 129 -4.45 5.96 -3.24
C ARG A 129 -3.58 7.16 -3.59
N VAL A 130 -3.10 7.20 -4.82
CA VAL A 130 -2.39 8.36 -5.36
C VAL A 130 -3.28 9.06 -6.37
N ASN A 131 -3.67 10.30 -6.10
CA ASN A 131 -4.45 11.11 -7.02
C ASN A 131 -3.54 11.67 -8.11
N LEU A 132 -3.94 11.55 -9.38
CA LEU A 132 -3.20 12.09 -10.51
C LEU A 132 -3.49 13.59 -10.64
N SER A 133 -2.43 14.40 -10.69
CA SER A 133 -2.56 15.80 -11.08
C SER A 133 -3.06 15.89 -12.52
N SER A 134 -4.07 16.72 -12.78
CA SER A 134 -4.49 16.99 -14.16
C SER A 134 -3.31 17.59 -14.94
N PRO A 135 -3.12 17.24 -16.22
CA PRO A 135 -2.16 17.96 -17.05
C PRO A 135 -2.58 19.43 -17.11
N VAL A 136 -1.64 20.33 -16.76
CA VAL A 136 -1.78 21.78 -16.91
C VAL A 136 -1.74 22.14 -18.38
#